data_AF-A0A370H1X0-F1
#
_entry.id   AF-A0A370H1X0-F1
#
_cell.length_a   1.000
_cell.length_b   1.000
_cell.length_c   1.000
_cell.angle_alpha   90.00
_cell.angle_beta   90.00
_cell.angle_gamma   90.00
#
_symmetry.space_group_name_H-M   'P 1'
#
loop_
_entity.id
_entity.type
_entity.pdbx_description
1 polymer ?
#
loop_
_entity_poly.entity_id
_entity_poly.type
_entity_poly.pdbx_seq_one_letter_code
_entity_poly.pdbx_strand_id
1 'polypeptide(L)'
;MATTASRNRITRLLFAALTGLLAVSALAGPAAAATGSGGTGSSSGSGSGSGSGSASGSANLPIPSPRAQIALSLAQTQAGKPYVWGATGPDTYDCSGLALWAFRQVGILLPRTTWQQAEAGSAVPLGALQPGDIVVVNNDGSHEGIYAGGGQLLNAHSPGVGVVMTPLSEFDIYAIRRFY
;
A
#
# COMPACT_ATOMS: atom_id res chain seq x y z
N MET A 1 -13.10 -52.22 -30.06
CA MET A 1 -11.69 -52.66 -30.10
C MET A 1 -10.87 -51.40 -30.38
N ALA A 2 -10.60 -50.55 -29.40
CA ALA A 2 -9.51 -50.62 -28.40
C ALA A 2 -8.10 -50.50 -29.01
N THR A 3 -7.29 -49.60 -28.41
CA THR A 3 -5.82 -49.35 -28.52
C THR A 3 -5.51 -47.99 -29.19
N THR A 4 -5.36 -46.86 -28.47
CA THR A 4 -4.31 -46.45 -27.50
C THR A 4 -2.94 -46.20 -28.14
N ALA A 5 -2.46 -44.95 -28.15
CA ALA A 5 -1.28 -44.51 -27.39
C ALA A 5 -0.66 -43.23 -27.97
N SER A 6 -0.94 -42.11 -27.29
CA SER A 6 -0.05 -40.95 -27.20
C SER A 6 1.33 -41.38 -26.70
N ARG A 7 2.39 -40.97 -27.39
CA ARG A 7 3.78 -41.06 -26.92
C ARG A 7 4.55 -39.80 -27.30
N ASN A 8 4.15 -38.67 -26.72
CA ASN A 8 5.02 -37.48 -26.69
C ASN A 8 6.08 -37.69 -25.61
N ARG A 9 7.24 -38.21 -26.01
CA ARG A 9 8.46 -38.27 -25.21
C ARG A 9 9.30 -37.03 -25.53
N ILE A 10 9.26 -36.01 -24.67
CA ILE A 10 10.34 -35.00 -24.64
C ILE A 10 10.73 -34.75 -23.18
N THR A 11 11.65 -35.62 -22.75
CA THR A 11 12.87 -35.36 -21.96
C THR A 11 12.86 -34.24 -20.91
N ARG A 12 12.94 -34.68 -19.64
CA ARG A 12 13.46 -33.96 -18.48
C ARG A 12 14.96 -33.68 -18.66
N LEU A 13 15.39 -32.43 -18.55
CA LEU A 13 16.80 -32.05 -18.31
C LEU A 13 16.77 -30.81 -17.39
N LEU A 14 17.01 -30.98 -16.08
CA LEU A 14 18.30 -30.92 -15.36
C LEU A 14 18.39 -29.61 -14.57
N PHE A 15 18.45 -29.77 -13.24
CA PHE A 15 18.85 -28.76 -12.27
C PHE A 15 20.25 -28.24 -12.61
N ALA A 16 20.42 -26.92 -12.63
CA ALA A 16 21.72 -26.29 -12.46
C ALA A 16 21.55 -25.09 -11.51
N ALA A 17 22.00 -25.28 -10.28
CA ALA A 17 22.23 -24.23 -9.32
C ALA A 17 23.39 -23.36 -9.80
N LEU A 18 23.24 -22.03 -9.78
CA LEU A 18 24.37 -21.13 -9.81
C LEU A 18 24.11 -19.98 -8.84
N THR A 19 24.57 -20.19 -7.61
CA THR A 19 24.76 -19.16 -6.59
C THR A 19 25.83 -18.17 -7.07
N GLY A 20 25.41 -16.97 -7.47
CA GLY A 20 26.30 -15.83 -7.70
C GLY A 20 26.10 -14.80 -6.59
N LEU A 21 26.85 -14.93 -5.50
CA LEU A 21 26.96 -13.91 -4.45
C LEU A 21 28.04 -12.91 -4.88
N LEU A 22 27.66 -11.66 -5.13
CA LEU A 22 28.57 -10.55 -5.35
C LEU A 22 28.38 -9.56 -4.19
N ALA A 23 29.38 -9.50 -3.30
CA ALA A 23 29.45 -8.60 -2.17
C ALA A 23 30.73 -7.76 -2.27
N VAL A 24 30.57 -6.45 -2.52
CA VAL A 24 31.57 -5.35 -2.49
C VAL A 24 30.69 -4.08 -2.42
N SER A 25 30.87 -3.04 -1.61
CA SER A 25 31.76 -2.61 -0.53
C SER A 25 31.17 -1.30 0.02
N ALA A 26 31.45 -0.90 1.26
CA ALA A 26 31.90 0.48 1.58
C ALA A 26 32.16 0.67 3.08
N LEU A 27 33.27 1.35 3.36
CA LEU A 27 33.88 1.71 4.64
C LEU A 27 32.94 2.42 5.62
N ALA A 28 32.97 1.96 6.88
CA ALA A 28 32.60 2.77 8.05
C ALA A 28 33.89 3.40 8.64
N GLY A 29 33.89 4.73 8.78
CA GLY A 29 34.86 5.52 9.54
C GLY A 29 34.26 6.06 10.85
N PRO A 30 35.09 6.56 11.80
CA PRO A 30 34.83 6.44 13.24
C PRO A 30 34.13 7.64 13.90
N ALA A 31 33.79 7.39 15.18
CA ALA A 31 33.11 8.21 16.18
C ALA A 31 33.64 9.64 16.39
N ALA A 32 32.73 10.52 16.84
CA ALA A 32 33.05 11.62 17.75
C ALA A 32 31.83 11.93 18.66
N ALA A 33 32.04 11.73 19.96
CA ALA A 33 31.19 12.22 21.03
C ALA A 33 31.44 13.71 21.26
N ALA A 34 30.39 14.48 21.57
CA ALA A 34 30.52 15.79 22.20
C ALA A 34 29.44 15.97 23.27
N THR A 35 29.94 16.41 24.43
CA THR A 35 29.31 16.55 25.73
C THR A 35 28.57 17.89 25.87
N GLY A 36 27.39 17.85 26.51
CA GLY A 36 27.01 18.77 27.59
C GLY A 36 26.44 20.17 27.27
N SER A 37 25.28 20.44 27.89
CA SER A 37 24.84 21.67 28.61
C SER A 37 23.34 21.88 28.34
N GLY A 38 22.44 21.78 29.31
CA GLY A 38 22.38 22.65 30.49
C GLY A 38 21.58 23.91 30.14
N GLY A 39 20.26 23.87 30.30
CA GLY A 39 19.38 24.98 29.93
C GLY A 39 17.95 24.82 30.44
N THR A 40 17.76 25.08 31.73
CA THR A 40 16.47 25.33 32.37
C THR A 40 15.85 26.62 31.84
N GLY A 41 14.56 26.59 31.49
CA GLY A 41 13.81 27.77 31.07
C GLY A 41 12.31 27.54 31.10
N SER A 42 11.72 27.57 32.29
CA SER A 42 10.28 27.74 32.46
C SER A 42 9.88 29.13 31.97
N SER A 43 8.91 29.22 31.07
CA SER A 43 7.99 30.36 31.07
C SER A 43 6.60 29.92 30.61
N SER A 44 5.71 30.01 31.57
CA SER A 44 4.26 30.02 31.46
C SER A 44 3.77 31.12 30.52
N GLY A 45 2.84 30.76 29.65
CA GLY A 45 2.10 31.69 28.80
C GLY A 45 0.68 31.19 28.57
N SER A 46 -0.17 31.35 29.59
CA SER A 46 -1.63 31.23 29.45
C SER A 46 -2.14 32.38 28.59
N GLY A 47 -2.58 32.07 27.38
CA GLY A 47 -3.30 33.00 26.50
C GLY A 47 -4.69 32.45 26.22
N SER A 48 -5.65 32.75 27.08
CA SER A 48 -7.07 32.57 26.78
C SER A 48 -7.48 33.65 25.79
N GLY A 49 -7.58 33.27 24.52
CA GLY A 49 -8.15 34.10 23.46
C GLY A 49 -9.54 33.59 23.12
N SER A 50 -10.56 34.11 23.79
CA SER A 50 -11.95 33.98 23.35
C SER A 50 -12.13 34.79 22.07
N GLY A 51 -11.94 34.13 20.93
CA GLY A 51 -12.28 34.64 19.62
C GLY A 51 -13.58 34.01 19.14
N SER A 52 -14.68 34.74 19.31
CA SER A 52 -15.94 34.46 18.62
C SER A 52 -15.70 34.63 17.11
N GLY A 53 -15.48 33.51 16.42
CA GLY A 53 -15.28 33.45 14.98
C GLY A 53 -16.37 32.62 14.35
N SER A 54 -17.16 33.25 13.48
CA SER A 54 -18.17 32.64 12.65
C SER A 54 -17.68 31.32 12.04
N ALA A 55 -18.40 30.24 12.30
CA ALA A 55 -18.13 28.91 11.76
C ALA A 55 -18.38 28.90 10.23
N SER A 56 -17.41 29.42 9.47
CA SER A 56 -17.17 28.92 8.13
C SER A 56 -16.35 27.65 8.33
N GLY A 57 -17.03 26.51 8.29
CA GLY A 57 -16.43 25.21 8.55
C GLY A 57 -15.33 24.91 7.52
N SER A 58 -14.09 25.29 7.84
CA SER A 58 -12.91 24.72 7.21
C SER A 58 -12.92 23.25 7.55
N ALA A 59 -13.50 22.44 6.66
CA ALA A 59 -13.42 20.99 6.77
C ALA A 59 -11.93 20.65 6.82
N ASN A 60 -11.47 20.16 7.97
CA ASN A 60 -10.09 19.73 8.16
C ASN A 60 -9.87 18.50 7.29
N LEU A 61 -9.42 18.71 6.05
CA LEU A 61 -9.16 17.62 5.12
C LEU A 61 -7.97 16.80 5.63
N PRO A 62 -7.95 15.48 5.41
CA PRO A 62 -6.79 14.66 5.71
C PRO A 62 -5.54 15.20 5.00
N ILE A 63 -4.44 15.29 5.75
CA ILE A 63 -3.12 15.75 5.27
C ILE A 63 -2.57 14.71 4.28
N PRO A 64 -1.75 15.07 3.27
CA PRO A 64 -1.05 14.09 2.46
C PRO A 64 -0.19 13.13 3.29
N SER A 65 -0.07 11.88 2.85
CA SER A 65 0.80 10.88 3.49
C SER A 65 1.96 10.48 2.58
N PRO A 66 3.19 10.97 2.85
CA PRO A 66 4.38 10.56 2.08
C PRO A 66 4.64 9.05 2.14
N ARG A 67 4.35 8.40 3.28
CA ARG A 67 4.52 6.94 3.41
C ARG A 67 3.53 6.18 2.54
N ALA A 68 2.27 6.62 2.45
CA ALA A 68 1.29 6.01 1.58
C ALA A 68 1.67 6.12 0.10
N GLN A 69 2.29 7.22 -0.32
CA GLN A 69 2.82 7.37 -1.69
C GLN A 69 3.98 6.41 -1.97
N ILE A 70 4.86 6.17 -0.98
CA ILE A 70 5.91 5.15 -1.09
C ILE A 70 5.30 3.74 -1.12
N ALA A 71 4.26 3.47 -0.33
CA ALA A 71 3.55 2.20 -0.40
C ALA A 71 2.96 1.96 -1.80
N LEU A 72 2.34 2.98 -2.41
CA LEU A 72 1.88 2.91 -3.80
C LEU A 72 3.02 2.58 -4.76
N SER A 73 4.18 3.26 -4.68
CA SER A 73 5.29 2.99 -5.59
C SER A 73 5.83 1.57 -5.45
N LEU A 74 5.86 1.03 -4.23
CA LEU A 74 6.22 -0.36 -3.98
C LEU A 74 5.16 -1.33 -4.52
N ALA A 75 3.88 -1.04 -4.36
CA ALA A 75 2.81 -1.84 -4.94
C ALA A 75 2.89 -1.87 -6.48
N GLN A 76 3.25 -0.77 -7.12
CA GLN A 76 3.41 -0.69 -8.58
C GLN A 76 4.48 -1.67 -9.10
N THR A 77 5.53 -1.96 -8.31
CA THR A 77 6.54 -2.97 -8.68
C THR A 77 5.99 -4.40 -8.71
N GLN A 78 4.77 -4.62 -8.21
CA GLN A 78 4.09 -5.91 -8.20
C GLN A 78 3.16 -6.10 -9.41
N ALA A 79 3.07 -5.13 -10.33
CA ALA A 79 2.26 -5.21 -11.54
C ALA A 79 2.54 -6.50 -12.34
N GLY A 80 1.47 -7.14 -12.81
CA GLY A 80 1.50 -8.40 -13.55
C GLY A 80 1.54 -9.66 -12.67
N LYS A 81 1.75 -9.54 -11.34
CA LYS A 81 1.75 -10.73 -10.47
C LYS A 81 0.35 -11.36 -10.36
N PRO A 82 0.25 -12.69 -10.25
CA PRO A 82 -1.04 -13.37 -10.25
C PRO A 82 -1.92 -13.02 -9.04
N TYR A 83 -3.22 -13.09 -9.27
CA TYR A 83 -4.22 -13.02 -8.22
C TYR A 83 -4.43 -14.41 -7.59
N VAL A 84 -4.41 -14.50 -6.25
CA VAL A 84 -4.82 -15.68 -5.50
C VAL A 84 -5.59 -15.24 -4.26
N TRP A 85 -6.83 -15.74 -4.09
CA TRP A 85 -7.65 -15.42 -2.93
C TRP A 85 -6.92 -15.76 -1.62
N GLY A 86 -6.86 -14.80 -0.70
CA GLY A 86 -6.17 -14.94 0.58
C GLY A 86 -4.68 -14.63 0.54
N ALA A 87 -4.06 -14.44 -0.63
CA ALA A 87 -2.62 -14.23 -0.74
C ALA A 87 -2.17 -12.82 -0.33
N THR A 88 -1.02 -12.72 0.34
CA THR A 88 -0.44 -11.47 0.89
C THR A 88 0.99 -11.21 0.42
N GLY A 89 1.37 -11.74 -0.73
CA GLY A 89 2.71 -11.63 -1.30
C GLY A 89 3.76 -12.58 -0.73
N PRO A 90 5.00 -12.51 -1.24
CA PRO A 90 5.43 -11.56 -2.26
C PRO A 90 5.10 -11.98 -3.70
N ASP A 91 4.77 -13.25 -3.95
CA ASP A 91 4.67 -13.76 -5.33
C ASP A 91 3.27 -13.65 -5.93
N THR A 92 2.24 -13.65 -5.08
CA THR A 92 0.83 -13.55 -5.47
C THR A 92 0.05 -12.74 -4.43
N TYR A 93 -1.06 -12.15 -4.85
CA TYR A 93 -1.84 -11.23 -4.02
C TYR A 93 -3.35 -11.43 -4.23
N ASP A 94 -4.17 -11.17 -3.22
CA ASP A 94 -5.52 -10.67 -3.47
C ASP A 94 -5.58 -9.15 -3.31
N CYS A 95 -6.77 -8.56 -3.49
CA CYS A 95 -6.97 -7.12 -3.47
C CYS A 95 -6.40 -6.48 -2.20
N SER A 96 -6.86 -6.97 -1.05
CA SER A 96 -6.43 -6.46 0.26
C SER A 96 -5.05 -6.89 0.68
N GLY A 97 -4.58 -8.04 0.20
CA GLY A 97 -3.23 -8.53 0.40
C GLY A 97 -2.17 -7.70 -0.31
N LEU A 98 -2.47 -7.11 -1.46
CA LEU A 98 -1.58 -6.18 -2.15
C LEU A 98 -1.36 -4.91 -1.32
N ALA A 99 -2.44 -4.29 -0.85
CA ALA A 99 -2.37 -3.11 0.00
C ALA A 99 -1.65 -3.42 1.32
N LEU A 100 -2.06 -4.49 2.01
CA LEU A 100 -1.40 -4.96 3.23
C LEU A 100 0.11 -5.13 3.05
N TRP A 101 0.54 -5.80 1.98
CA TRP A 101 1.95 -6.03 1.72
C TRP A 101 2.72 -4.73 1.49
N ALA A 102 2.15 -3.80 0.72
CA ALA A 102 2.77 -2.54 0.35
C ALA A 102 2.94 -1.60 1.55
N PHE A 103 1.88 -1.42 2.33
CA PHE A 103 1.91 -0.57 3.54
C PHE A 103 2.83 -1.14 4.62
N ARG A 104 2.94 -2.47 4.73
CA ARG A 104 3.89 -3.11 5.65
C ARG A 104 5.35 -2.73 5.34
N GLN A 105 5.70 -2.50 4.07
CA GLN A 105 7.06 -2.10 3.70
C GLN A 105 7.45 -0.72 4.23
N VAL A 106 6.47 0.16 4.44
CA VAL A 106 6.65 1.51 4.99
C VAL A 106 6.32 1.58 6.49
N GLY A 107 6.22 0.43 7.16
CA GLY A 107 5.97 0.33 8.59
C GLY A 107 4.53 0.58 9.03
N ILE A 108 3.57 0.61 8.10
CA ILE A 108 2.15 0.78 8.40
C ILE A 108 1.47 -0.60 8.41
N LEU A 109 0.87 -0.95 9.54
CA LEU A 109 0.14 -2.21 9.68
C LEU A 109 -1.32 -2.00 9.28
N LEU A 110 -1.75 -2.74 8.27
CA LEU A 110 -3.15 -2.80 7.87
C LEU A 110 -3.80 -4.07 8.41
N PRO A 111 -5.11 -4.02 8.73
CA PRO A 111 -5.87 -5.25 8.92
C PRO A 111 -6.01 -6.01 7.59
N ARG A 112 -6.34 -7.30 7.68
CA ARG A 112 -6.22 -8.21 6.53
C ARG A 112 -7.28 -7.99 5.45
N THR A 113 -8.51 -7.68 5.83
CA THR A 113 -9.65 -7.72 4.92
C THR A 113 -10.06 -6.32 4.45
N THR A 114 -10.70 -6.23 3.29
CA THR A 114 -11.20 -4.97 2.73
C THR A 114 -12.13 -4.26 3.71
N TRP A 115 -13.06 -4.98 4.34
CA TRP A 115 -13.98 -4.40 5.33
C TRP A 115 -13.27 -3.82 6.55
N GLN A 116 -12.24 -4.50 7.07
CA GLN A 116 -11.48 -3.97 8.19
C GLN A 116 -10.63 -2.77 7.77
N GLN A 117 -10.06 -2.79 6.56
CA GLN A 117 -9.32 -1.64 6.03
C GLN A 117 -10.26 -0.45 5.79
N ALA A 118 -11.51 -0.71 5.38
CA ALA A 118 -12.57 0.26 5.22
C ALA A 118 -12.98 0.94 6.54
N GLU A 119 -12.56 0.44 7.70
CA GLU A 119 -12.82 1.03 9.02
C GLU A 119 -11.56 1.60 9.70
N ALA A 120 -10.39 1.42 9.07
CA ALA A 120 -9.10 1.84 9.60
C ALA A 120 -8.60 3.14 8.95
N GLY A 121 -7.60 3.77 9.58
CA GLY A 121 -7.02 5.03 9.09
C GLY A 121 -7.99 6.22 9.16
N SER A 122 -7.66 7.29 8.44
CA SER A 122 -8.49 8.50 8.35
C SER A 122 -9.42 8.41 7.14
N ALA A 123 -10.72 8.70 7.34
CA ALA A 123 -11.67 8.84 6.24
C ALA A 123 -11.31 10.04 5.35
N VAL A 124 -11.37 9.87 4.03
CA VAL A 124 -11.09 10.92 3.05
C VAL A 124 -12.33 11.15 2.18
N PRO A 125 -12.81 12.39 1.99
CA PRO A 125 -13.84 12.66 1.01
C PRO A 125 -13.29 12.55 -0.42
N LEU A 126 -14.12 12.18 -1.40
CA LEU A 126 -13.69 12.02 -2.80
C LEU A 126 -12.94 13.24 -3.37
N GLY A 127 -13.37 14.45 -3.02
CA GLY A 127 -12.72 15.69 -3.44
C GLY A 127 -11.31 15.93 -2.86
N ALA A 128 -10.87 15.10 -1.90
CA ALA A 128 -9.55 15.14 -1.28
C ALA A 128 -8.74 13.85 -1.52
N LEU A 129 -9.18 13.02 -2.47
CA LEU A 129 -8.52 11.78 -2.87
C LEU A 129 -7.10 12.07 -3.40
N GLN A 130 -6.10 11.33 -2.93
CA GLN A 130 -4.70 11.51 -3.29
C GLN A 130 -3.99 10.17 -3.54
N PRO A 131 -2.94 10.16 -4.37
CA PRO A 131 -2.15 8.95 -4.59
C PRO A 131 -1.67 8.34 -3.27
N GLY A 132 -1.87 7.03 -3.12
CA GLY A 132 -1.59 6.29 -1.89
C GLY A 132 -2.82 6.05 -1.00
N ASP A 133 -3.96 6.71 -1.25
CA ASP A 133 -5.19 6.36 -0.53
C ASP A 133 -5.66 4.95 -0.89
N ILE A 134 -6.13 4.20 0.10
CA ILE A 134 -6.83 2.93 -0.15
C ILE A 134 -8.28 3.27 -0.48
N VAL A 135 -8.74 2.80 -1.63
CA VAL A 135 -10.12 2.97 -2.09
C VAL A 135 -10.78 1.61 -2.08
N VAL A 136 -11.73 1.45 -1.16
CA VAL A 136 -12.61 0.29 -1.08
C VAL A 136 -13.78 0.55 -2.00
N VAL A 137 -14.07 -0.42 -2.86
CA VAL A 137 -15.00 -0.30 -3.97
C VAL A 137 -15.99 -1.46 -4.00
N ASN A 138 -16.96 -1.36 -4.90
CA ASN A 138 -18.21 -2.12 -4.97
C ASN A 138 -19.14 -1.74 -3.81
N ASN A 139 -20.45 -1.74 -4.03
CA ASN A 139 -21.43 -1.31 -3.01
C ASN A 139 -21.38 -2.10 -1.71
N ASP A 140 -20.80 -3.31 -1.71
CA ASP A 140 -20.63 -4.19 -0.55
C ASP A 140 -19.22 -4.15 0.05
N GLY A 141 -18.32 -3.32 -0.47
CA GLY A 141 -16.93 -3.22 -0.03
C GLY A 141 -16.08 -4.47 -0.28
N SER A 142 -16.48 -5.30 -1.24
CA SER A 142 -15.84 -6.59 -1.54
C SER A 142 -14.47 -6.49 -2.22
N HIS A 143 -14.09 -5.31 -2.72
CA HIS A 143 -12.84 -5.12 -3.44
C HIS A 143 -12.15 -3.82 -3.03
N GLU A 144 -10.85 -3.72 -3.26
CA GLU A 144 -10.11 -2.48 -3.01
C GLU A 144 -8.85 -2.38 -3.88
N GLY A 145 -8.28 -1.18 -3.90
CA GLY A 145 -6.97 -0.91 -4.46
C GLY A 145 -6.35 0.35 -3.87
N ILE A 146 -5.14 0.65 -4.31
CA ILE A 146 -4.42 1.87 -3.94
C ILE A 146 -4.61 2.89 -5.07
N TYR A 147 -5.15 4.06 -4.77
CA TYR A 147 -5.34 5.11 -5.76
C TYR A 147 -3.98 5.58 -6.29
N ALA A 148 -3.84 5.57 -7.62
CA ALA A 148 -2.59 5.90 -8.30
C ALA A 148 -2.56 7.33 -8.85
N GLY A 149 -3.63 8.11 -8.68
CA GLY A 149 -3.81 9.40 -9.33
C GLY A 149 -4.43 9.26 -10.72
N GLY A 150 -4.85 10.39 -11.32
CA GLY A 150 -5.38 10.42 -12.68
C GLY A 150 -6.63 9.55 -12.91
N GLY A 151 -7.41 9.27 -11.85
CA GLY A 151 -8.57 8.38 -11.95
C GLY A 151 -8.20 6.89 -12.03
N GLN A 152 -6.97 6.49 -11.71
CA GLN A 152 -6.52 5.10 -11.76
C GLN A 152 -6.42 4.47 -10.38
N LEU A 153 -6.74 3.19 -10.31
CA LEU A 153 -6.64 2.32 -9.14
C LEU A 153 -5.67 1.18 -9.44
N LEU A 154 -4.64 1.02 -8.60
CA LEU A 154 -3.79 -0.16 -8.64
C LEU A 154 -4.38 -1.24 -7.74
N ASN A 155 -4.70 -2.40 -8.30
CA ASN A 155 -5.34 -3.47 -7.55
C ASN A 155 -4.93 -4.86 -8.08
N ALA A 156 -4.97 -5.87 -7.22
CA ALA A 156 -5.00 -7.26 -7.66
C ALA A 156 -6.46 -7.57 -8.05
N HIS A 157 -6.76 -7.61 -9.36
CA HIS A 157 -8.13 -7.56 -9.87
C HIS A 157 -8.91 -8.86 -9.67
N SER A 158 -8.48 -9.94 -10.30
CA SER A 158 -9.18 -11.23 -10.27
C SER A 158 -8.27 -12.36 -10.77
N PRO A 159 -8.62 -13.63 -10.52
CA PRO A 159 -7.92 -14.76 -11.10
C PRO A 159 -7.81 -14.64 -12.63
N GLY A 160 -6.60 -14.80 -13.16
CA GLY A 160 -6.31 -14.66 -14.60
C GLY A 160 -5.94 -13.25 -15.06
N VAL A 161 -6.20 -12.22 -14.26
CA VAL A 161 -5.80 -10.82 -14.56
C VAL A 161 -4.59 -10.39 -13.72
N GLY A 162 -4.62 -10.66 -12.41
CA GLY A 162 -3.53 -10.30 -11.50
C GLY A 162 -3.50 -8.81 -11.11
N VAL A 163 -2.31 -8.32 -10.76
CA VAL A 163 -2.07 -6.92 -10.35
C VAL A 163 -2.02 -6.01 -11.57
N VAL A 164 -2.94 -5.05 -11.66
CA VAL A 164 -3.10 -4.17 -12.83
C VAL A 164 -3.65 -2.80 -12.42
N MET A 165 -3.46 -1.81 -13.28
CA MET A 165 -4.14 -0.52 -13.18
C MET A 165 -5.53 -0.61 -13.82
N THR A 166 -6.56 -0.21 -13.08
CA THR A 166 -7.94 -0.10 -13.58
C THR A 166 -8.45 1.33 -13.43
N PRO A 167 -9.31 1.83 -14.33
CA PRO A 167 -10.02 3.08 -14.11
C PRO A 167 -10.91 3.02 -12.86
N LEU A 168 -10.79 3.98 -11.96
CA LEU A 168 -11.63 4.10 -10.78
C LEU A 168 -13.11 4.26 -11.16
N SER A 169 -13.39 4.83 -12.33
CA SER A 169 -14.75 4.99 -12.86
C SER A 169 -15.48 3.68 -13.18
N GLU A 170 -14.78 2.55 -13.20
CA GLU A 170 -15.41 1.23 -13.36
C GLU A 170 -16.09 0.72 -12.09
N PHE A 171 -15.86 1.38 -10.95
CA PHE A 171 -16.36 0.94 -9.66
C PHE A 171 -17.17 1.99 -8.92
N ASP A 172 -18.12 1.53 -8.12
CA ASP A 172 -18.77 2.33 -7.09
C ASP A 172 -17.87 2.42 -5.86
N ILE A 173 -17.66 3.63 -5.32
CA ILE A 173 -16.80 3.85 -4.16
C ILE A 173 -17.57 3.55 -2.87
N TYR A 174 -17.04 2.63 -2.07
CA TYR A 174 -17.56 2.31 -0.74
C TYR A 174 -16.92 3.18 0.35
N ALA A 175 -15.59 3.27 0.36
CA ALA A 175 -14.84 4.07 1.33
C ALA A 175 -13.48 4.50 0.77
N ILE A 176 -12.96 5.62 1.26
CA ILE A 176 -11.59 6.08 0.97
C ILE A 176 -10.87 6.30 2.29
N ARG A 177 -9.70 5.67 2.44
CA ARG A 177 -8.93 5.65 3.68
C ARG A 177 -7.48 6.07 3.44
N ARG A 178 -6.99 6.99 4.28
CA ARG A 178 -5.60 7.42 4.31
C ARG A 178 -4.89 6.95 5.57
N PHE A 179 -3.68 6.43 5.40
CA PHE A 179 -2.84 5.93 6.49
C PHE A 179 -1.53 6.72 6.56
N TYR A 180 -0.94 6.83 7.75
CA TYR A 180 0.24 7.66 8.04
C TYR A 180 1.32 6.89 8.77
#